data_AF-A0A699TZ91-F1
#
_entry.id   AF-A0A699TZ91-F1
#
_cell.length_a   1.000
_cell.length_b   1.000
_cell.length_c   1.000
_cell.angle_alpha   90.00
_cell.angle_beta   90.00
_cell.angle_gamma   90.00
#
_symmetry.space_group_name_H-M   'P 1'
#
loop_
_entity.id
_entity.type
_entity.pdbx_description
1 polymer ?
#
loop_
_entity_poly.entity_id
_entity_poly.type
_entity_poly.pdbx_seq_one_letter_code
_entity_poly.pdbx_strand_id
1 'polypeptide(L)'
;AARRWLEKEPPRSITTWDDLVSKFINEFFPPSRTTNLRNEISNFQQKFDESFHEAWERYKDLLRACPHQGFTELHQLDTFYNALNPADQDSLNAAAGAESRGITLPTFPVLFGKHQQSSKCHL
;
A
#
# COMPACT_ATOMS: atom_id res chain seq x y z
N ALA A 1 18.44 14.73 8.81
CA ALA A 1 17.50 14.52 9.93
C ALA A 1 18.16 13.74 11.08
N ALA A 2 18.64 12.52 10.83
CA ALA A 2 19.24 11.63 11.85
C ALA A 2 20.33 12.28 12.74
N ARG A 3 21.30 12.98 12.16
CA ARG A 3 22.35 13.66 12.94
C ARG A 3 21.81 14.68 13.94
N ARG A 4 20.84 15.50 13.52
CA ARG A 4 20.19 16.49 14.39
C ARG A 4 19.34 15.86 15.50
N TRP A 5 18.81 14.66 15.27
CA TRP A 5 18.12 13.89 16.32
C TRP A 5 19.13 13.38 17.35
N LEU A 6 20.23 12.76 16.89
CA LEU A 6 21.26 12.22 17.78
C LEU A 6 21.88 13.30 18.68
N GLU A 7 22.11 14.50 18.14
CA GLU A 7 22.61 15.65 18.89
C GLU A 7 21.62 16.19 19.96
N LYS A 8 20.33 15.85 19.87
CA LYS A 8 19.28 16.24 20.84
C LYS A 8 19.05 15.21 21.94
N GLU A 9 19.54 13.98 21.77
CA GLU A 9 19.35 12.93 22.76
C GLU A 9 20.04 13.31 24.08
N PRO A 10 19.40 13.05 25.25
CA PRO A 10 20.00 13.34 26.53
C PRO A 10 21.34 12.62 26.71
N PRO A 11 22.32 13.23 27.41
CA PRO A 11 23.57 12.55 27.73
C PRO A 11 23.33 11.22 28.45
N ARG A 12 24.07 10.18 28.08
CA ARG A 12 23.95 8.82 28.63
C ARG A 12 22.59 8.13 28.37
N SER A 13 21.77 8.65 27.46
CA SER A 13 20.52 7.97 27.06
C SER A 13 20.74 6.83 26.07
N ILE A 14 21.84 6.86 25.32
CA ILE A 14 22.27 5.79 24.42
C ILE A 14 23.59 5.26 24.97
N THR A 15 23.56 4.07 25.58
CA THR A 15 24.73 3.45 26.21
C THR A 15 25.17 2.16 25.53
N THR A 16 24.26 1.55 24.79
CA THR A 16 24.48 0.33 24.01
C THR A 16 24.06 0.54 22.56
N TRP A 17 24.45 -0.40 21.69
CA TRP A 17 23.97 -0.44 20.31
C TRP A 17 22.45 -0.64 20.24
N ASP A 18 21.91 -1.52 21.09
CA ASP A 18 20.47 -1.76 21.20
C ASP A 18 19.67 -0.51 21.60
N ASP A 19 20.21 0.33 22.49
CA ASP A 19 19.59 1.62 22.84
C ASP A 19 19.51 2.54 21.62
N LEU A 20 20.60 2.62 20.84
CA LEU A 20 20.68 3.46 19.64
C LEU A 20 19.65 2.99 18.61
N VAL A 21 19.64 1.70 18.31
CA VAL A 21 18.73 1.09 17.33
C VAL A 21 17.28 1.28 17.78
N SER A 22 16.96 1.00 19.04
CA SER A 22 15.60 1.11 19.56
C SER A 22 15.09 2.55 19.53
N LYS A 23 15.90 3.52 19.95
CA LYS A 23 15.50 4.95 19.91
C LYS A 23 15.41 5.48 18.49
N PHE A 24 16.32 5.08 17.60
CA PHE A 24 16.28 5.46 16.19
C PHE A 24 15.01 4.94 15.51
N ILE A 25 14.66 3.66 15.74
CA ILE A 25 13.41 3.08 15.22
C ILE A 25 12.21 3.82 15.80
N ASN A 26 12.19 4.10 17.11
CA ASN A 26 11.06 4.82 17.71
C ASN A 26 10.91 6.26 17.20
N GLU A 27 12.00 6.96 16.89
CA GLU A 27 11.94 8.32 16.35
C GLU A 27 11.48 8.34 14.88
N PHE A 28 12.10 7.51 14.03
CA PHE A 28 11.93 7.59 12.58
C PHE A 28 10.87 6.62 12.04
N PHE A 29 10.67 5.49 12.73
CA PHE A 29 9.76 4.41 12.34
C PHE A 29 8.97 3.87 13.54
N PRO A 30 8.28 4.75 14.31
CA PRO A 30 7.61 4.34 15.54
C PRO A 30 6.67 3.16 15.29
N PRO A 31 6.71 2.10 16.12
CA PRO A 31 5.88 0.91 15.95
C PRO A 31 4.39 1.24 15.79
N SER A 32 3.90 2.27 16.48
CA SER A 32 2.50 2.73 16.36
C SER A 32 2.15 3.20 14.94
N ARG A 33 3.03 3.96 14.27
CA ARG A 33 2.81 4.37 12.88
C ARG A 33 2.87 3.17 11.94
N THR A 34 3.83 2.27 12.14
CA THR A 34 3.94 1.04 11.35
C THR A 34 2.68 0.17 11.48
N THR A 35 2.15 0.01 12.69
CA THR A 35 0.90 -0.74 12.92
C THR A 35 -0.31 -0.05 12.31
N ASN A 36 -0.42 1.28 12.44
CA ASN A 36 -1.52 2.04 11.84
C ASN A 36 -1.52 1.90 10.32
N LEU A 37 -0.37 2.07 9.67
CA LEU A 37 -0.24 1.90 8.21
C LEU A 37 -0.61 0.49 7.76
N ARG A 38 -0.20 -0.55 8.50
CA ARG A 38 -0.60 -1.93 8.21
C ARG A 38 -2.11 -2.11 8.31
N ASN A 39 -2.74 -1.54 9.34
CA ASN A 39 -4.18 -1.59 9.50
C ASN A 39 -4.91 -0.84 8.38
N GLU A 40 -4.40 0.31 7.95
CA GLU A 40 -4.97 1.08 6.83
C GLU A 40 -4.87 0.33 5.50
N ILE A 41 -3.76 -0.39 5.28
CA ILE A 41 -3.59 -1.25 4.10
C ILE A 41 -4.58 -2.42 4.16
N SER A 42 -4.62 -3.17 5.27
CA SER A 42 -5.47 -4.37 5.39
C SER A 42 -6.97 -4.06 5.41
N ASN A 43 -7.36 -2.90 5.93
CA ASN A 43 -8.74 -2.44 5.94
C ASN A 43 -9.03 -1.40 4.85
N PHE A 44 -8.20 -1.35 3.81
CA PHE A 44 -8.40 -0.42 2.71
C PHE A 44 -9.79 -0.66 2.12
N GLN A 45 -10.48 0.43 1.80
CA GLN A 45 -11.76 0.44 1.11
C GLN A 45 -11.77 1.64 0.16
N GLN A 46 -12.29 1.41 -1.04
CA GLN A 46 -12.61 2.48 -1.97
C GLN A 46 -13.75 3.33 -1.39
N LYS A 47 -13.63 4.65 -1.46
CA LYS A 47 -14.70 5.55 -1.01
C LYS A 47 -15.79 5.64 -2.07
N PHE A 48 -17.02 5.95 -1.66
CA PHE A 48 -18.19 6.01 -2.55
C PHE A 48 -18.04 7.02 -3.69
N ASP A 49 -17.35 8.14 -3.44
CA ASP A 49 -17.12 9.25 -4.37
C ASP A 49 -15.75 9.20 -5.05
N GLU A 50 -14.97 8.14 -4.80
CA GLU A 50 -13.60 8.00 -5.28
C GLU A 50 -13.55 7.11 -6.51
N SER A 51 -12.91 7.59 -7.57
CA SER A 51 -12.66 6.79 -8.76
C SER A 51 -11.67 5.65 -8.48
N PHE A 52 -11.73 4.59 -9.30
CA PHE A 52 -10.74 3.50 -9.26
C PHE A 52 -9.30 4.01 -9.28
N HIS A 53 -9.01 5.03 -10.09
CA HIS A 53 -7.65 5.58 -10.22
C HIS A 53 -7.19 6.27 -8.94
N GLU A 54 -8.04 7.10 -8.33
CA GLU A 54 -7.74 7.79 -7.07
C GLU A 54 -7.55 6.78 -5.93
N ALA A 55 -8.40 5.76 -5.85
CA ALA A 55 -8.26 4.67 -4.89
C ALA A 55 -6.92 3.93 -5.06
N TRP A 56 -6.52 3.65 -6.30
CA TRP A 56 -5.24 2.99 -6.61
C TRP A 56 -4.02 3.84 -6.24
N GLU A 57 -4.02 5.14 -6.55
CA GLU A 57 -2.93 6.03 -6.15
C GLU A 57 -2.82 6.11 -4.62
N ARG A 58 -3.95 6.25 -3.92
CA ARG A 58 -3.99 6.28 -2.45
C ARG A 58 -3.46 4.98 -1.84
N TYR A 59 -3.83 3.84 -2.41
CA TYR A 59 -3.31 2.55 -1.96
C TYR A 59 -1.79 2.43 -2.16
N LYS A 60 -1.26 2.86 -3.31
CA LYS A 60 0.20 2.87 -3.55
C LYS A 60 0.95 3.79 -2.59
N ASP A 61 0.37 4.92 -2.23
CA ASP A 61 0.98 5.84 -1.25
C ASP A 61 1.06 5.20 0.14
N LEU A 62 0.03 4.44 0.56
CA LEU A 62 0.09 3.65 1.79
C LEU A 62 1.19 2.59 1.75
N LEU A 63 1.33 1.88 0.62
CA LEU A 63 2.41 0.89 0.42
C LEU A 63 3.80 1.53 0.49
N ARG A 64 4.00 2.72 -0.12
CA ARG A 64 5.27 3.47 -0.06
C ARG A 64 5.59 3.98 1.34
N ALA A 65 4.56 4.34 2.12
CA ALA A 65 4.70 4.82 3.49
C ALA A 65 5.04 3.71 4.50
N CYS A 66 4.81 2.44 4.16
CA CYS A 66 5.15 1.28 4.98
C CYS A 66 6.39 0.54 4.43
N PRO A 67 7.62 1.05 4.66
CA PRO A 67 8.85 0.47 4.13
C PRO A 67 9.19 -0.91 4.73
N HIS A 68 8.55 -1.30 5.82
CA HIS A 68 8.68 -2.64 6.41
C HIS A 68 7.82 -3.64 5.65
N GLN A 69 8.35 -4.09 4.51
CA GLN A 69 7.80 -5.04 3.56
C GLN A 69 7.34 -6.33 4.24
N GLY A 70 6.02 -6.45 4.44
CA GLY A 70 5.37 -7.66 4.94
C GLY A 70 4.30 -8.23 4.00
N PHE A 71 4.03 -7.56 2.88
CA PHE A 71 2.96 -7.92 1.96
C PHE A 71 3.56 -8.38 0.63
N THR A 72 3.24 -9.61 0.23
CA THR A 72 3.56 -10.09 -1.13
C THR A 72 2.76 -9.30 -2.16
N GLU A 73 3.26 -9.17 -3.40
CA GLU A 73 2.51 -8.51 -4.48
C GLU A 73 1.11 -9.10 -4.66
N LEU A 74 1.00 -10.43 -4.53
CA LEU A 74 -0.29 -11.13 -4.58
C LEU A 74 -1.24 -10.67 -3.48
N HIS A 75 -0.77 -10.56 -2.23
CA HIS A 75 -1.58 -10.09 -1.11
C HIS A 75 -1.98 -8.62 -1.29
N GLN A 76 -1.10 -7.80 -1.85
CA GLN A 76 -1.40 -6.39 -2.13
C GLN A 76 -2.53 -6.26 -3.17
N LEU A 77 -2.49 -7.06 -4.24
CA LEU A 77 -3.51 -7.09 -5.28
C LEU A 77 -4.84 -7.65 -4.77
N ASP A 78 -4.81 -8.73 -4.01
CA ASP A 78 -6.02 -9.33 -3.41
C ASP A 78 -6.72 -8.34 -2.47
N THR A 79 -5.95 -7.70 -1.59
CA THR A 79 -6.47 -6.65 -0.68
C THR A 79 -7.09 -5.51 -1.46
N PHE A 80 -6.42 -5.02 -2.51
CA PHE A 80 -6.96 -3.93 -3.31
C PHE A 80 -8.23 -4.33 -4.08
N TYR A 81 -8.24 -5.49 -4.74
CA TYR A 81 -9.42 -5.97 -5.47
C TYR A 81 -10.63 -6.13 -4.56
N ASN A 82 -10.45 -6.77 -3.39
CA ASN A 82 -11.53 -6.98 -2.42
C ASN A 82 -12.03 -5.68 -1.77
N ALA A 83 -11.25 -4.60 -1.87
CA ALA A 83 -11.59 -3.28 -1.35
C ALA A 83 -12.31 -2.37 -2.36
N LEU A 84 -12.38 -2.76 -3.62
CA LEU A 84 -13.10 -2.02 -4.66
C LEU A 84 -14.61 -2.12 -4.44
N ASN A 85 -15.33 -1.11 -4.93
CA ASN A 85 -16.77 -1.21 -5.04
C ASN A 85 -17.17 -2.29 -6.07
N PRO A 86 -18.39 -2.84 -6.00
CA PRO A 86 -18.83 -3.89 -6.92
C PRO A 86 -18.78 -3.50 -8.40
N ALA A 87 -19.06 -2.24 -8.73
CA ALA A 87 -19.08 -1.78 -10.13
C ALA A 87 -17.67 -1.78 -10.75
N ASP A 88 -16.65 -1.40 -9.99
CA ASP A 88 -15.25 -1.43 -10.42
C ASP A 88 -14.71 -2.86 -10.46
N GLN A 89 -15.15 -3.75 -9.56
CA GLN A 89 -14.86 -5.18 -9.64
C GLN A 89 -15.45 -5.80 -10.91
N ASP A 90 -16.73 -5.53 -11.20
CA ASP A 90 -17.41 -6.03 -12.39
C ASP A 90 -16.76 -5.52 -13.69
N SER A 91 -16.41 -4.24 -13.72
CA SER A 91 -15.71 -3.62 -14.85
C SER A 91 -14.36 -4.29 -15.12
N LEU A 92 -13.62 -4.60 -14.04
CA LEU A 92 -12.35 -5.31 -14.15
C LEU A 92 -12.54 -6.76 -14.62
N ASN A 93 -13.53 -7.47 -14.09
CA ASN A 93 -13.85 -8.84 -14.49
C ASN A 93 -14.28 -8.91 -15.95
N ALA A 94 -15.04 -7.92 -16.44
CA ALA A 94 -15.41 -7.80 -17.84
C ALA A 94 -14.19 -7.55 -18.74
N ALA A 95 -13.28 -6.66 -18.32
CA ALA A 95 -12.03 -6.41 -19.04
C ALA A 95 -11.11 -7.64 -19.07
N ALA A 96 -11.18 -8.49 -18.04
CA ALA A 96 -10.40 -9.72 -17.94
C ALA A 96 -10.87 -10.83 -18.90
N GLY A 97 -12.07 -10.70 -19.50
CA GLY A 97 -12.62 -11.71 -20.40
C GLY A 97 -12.90 -13.01 -19.67
N ALA A 98 -13.98 -13.07 -18.91
CA ALA A 98 -14.33 -14.26 -18.12
C ALA A 98 -14.49 -15.52 -18.98
N GLU A 99 -13.61 -16.51 -18.80
CA GLU A 99 -14.01 -17.92 -18.86
C GLU A 99 -13.34 -18.76 -17.74
N SER A 100 -14.22 -19.34 -16.92
CA SER A 100 -14.10 -20.49 -16.02
C SER A 100 -13.13 -20.50 -14.83
N ARG A 101 -13.77 -20.43 -13.64
CA ARG A 101 -13.66 -21.39 -12.52
C ARG A 101 -12.26 -21.97 -12.27
N GLY A 102 -11.48 -21.23 -11.51
CA GLY A 102 -10.24 -21.71 -10.92
C GLY A 102 -9.41 -20.51 -10.53
N ILE A 103 -9.24 -20.31 -9.22
CA ILE A 103 -8.48 -19.20 -8.64
C ILE A 103 -7.13 -19.11 -9.35
N THR A 104 -6.98 -18.15 -10.25
CA THR A 104 -5.69 -17.78 -10.80
C THR A 104 -5.65 -16.27 -10.91
N LEU A 105 -5.27 -15.65 -9.79
CA LEU A 105 -4.60 -14.36 -9.81
C LEU A 105 -3.28 -14.58 -10.58
N PRO A 106 -3.21 -14.21 -11.87
CA PRO A 106 -2.21 -13.22 -12.27
C PRO A 106 -2.61 -12.40 -13.52
N THR A 107 -3.84 -11.88 -13.61
CA THR A 107 -4.23 -11.05 -14.78
C THR A 107 -4.26 -9.54 -14.51
N PHE A 108 -4.18 -9.13 -13.24
CA PHE A 108 -4.23 -7.71 -12.85
C PHE A 108 -3.11 -6.87 -13.49
N PRO A 109 -1.83 -7.29 -13.45
CA PRO A 109 -0.76 -6.48 -14.05
C PRO A 109 -0.90 -6.36 -15.58
N VAL A 110 -1.37 -7.41 -16.24
CA VAL A 110 -1.53 -7.47 -17.70
C VAL A 110 -2.71 -6.62 -18.19
N LEU A 111 -3.80 -6.57 -17.43
CA LEU A 111 -4.96 -5.72 -17.73
C LEU A 111 -4.73 -4.25 -17.35
N PHE A 112 -3.97 -4.00 -16.28
CA PHE A 112 -3.63 -2.65 -15.82
C PHE A 112 -2.90 -1.84 -16.90
N GLY A 113 -2.02 -2.48 -17.67
CA GLY A 113 -1.36 -1.87 -18.82
C GLY A 113 -2.31 -1.49 -19.97
N LYS A 114 -3.45 -2.17 -20.12
CA LYS A 114 -4.45 -1.84 -21.15
C LYS A 114 -5.43 -0.75 -20.70
N HIS A 115 -5.84 -0.75 -19.44
CA HIS A 115 -6.78 0.26 -18.92
C HIS A 115 -6.16 1.66 -18.87
N GLN A 116 -4.87 1.79 -18.51
CA GLN A 116 -4.19 3.08 -18.46
C GLN A 116 -3.94 3.71 -19.86
N GLN A 117 -3.98 2.91 -20.93
CA GLN A 117 -3.90 3.41 -22.31
C GLN A 117 -5.26 3.97 -22.79
N SER A 118 -6.39 3.42 -22.33
CA SER A 118 -7.74 3.82 -22.76
C SER A 118 -8.15 5.20 -22.21
N SER A 119 -7.68 5.54 -21.00
CA SER A 119 -8.01 6.84 -20.36
C SER A 119 -7.20 8.03 -20.90
N LYS A 120 -6.33 7.83 -21.91
CA LYS A 120 -5.62 8.92 -22.60
C LYS A 120 -6.28 9.39 -23.90
N CYS A 121 -7.41 8.79 -24.31
CA CYS A 121 -8.07 9.11 -25.58
C CYS A 121 -9.27 10.07 -25.47
N HIS A 122 -9.35 10.90 -24.42
CA HIS A 122 -10.34 11.98 -24.34
C HIS A 122 -9.66 13.30 -23.95
N LEU A 123 -8.92 13.86 -24.90
CA LEU A 123 -8.74 15.30 -25.11
C LEU A 123 -8.44 15.55 -26.59
#